data_AF-W2CE99-F1
#
_entry.id   AF-W2CE99-F1
#
_cell.length_a   1.000
_cell.length_b   1.000
_cell.length_c   1.000
_cell.angle_alpha   90.00
_cell.angle_beta   90.00
_cell.angle_gamma   90.00
#
_symmetry.space_group_name_H-M   'P 1'
#
loop_
_entity.id
_entity.type
_entity.pdbx_description
1 polymer ?
#
loop_
_entity_poly.entity_id
_entity_poly.type
_entity_poly.pdbx_seq_one_letter_code
_entity_poly.pdbx_strand_id
1 'polypeptide(L)'
;MVDGCPGDTVAGTIMVYERFGDTVARTIMVDGSFGDTVARTIMVDECLGDTVARTIMVDECPGDTVAKTIMVDECFGDSVARTIMVDGCLGDTVARTIMVDESPNDGV
;
A
#
# COMPACT_ATOMS: atom_id res chain seq x y z
N MET A 1 1.23 -8.52 -20.24
CA MET A 1 1.27 -7.28 -19.45
C MET A 1 0.33 -6.30 -20.11
N VAL A 2 -0.65 -5.80 -19.35
CA VAL A 2 -1.63 -4.81 -19.85
C VAL A 2 -1.09 -3.44 -19.46
N ASP A 3 -1.13 -2.50 -20.39
CA ASP A 3 -0.55 -1.15 -20.29
C ASP A 3 -1.41 -0.17 -19.47
N GLY A 4 -2.24 -0.71 -18.56
CA GLY A 4 -3.27 0.04 -17.84
C GLY A 4 -4.65 -0.62 -17.87
N CYS A 5 -5.36 -0.59 -16.75
CA CYS A 5 -6.79 -0.86 -16.70
C CYS A 5 -7.48 0.41 -16.19
N PRO A 6 -8.02 1.27 -17.07
CA PRO A 6 -8.79 2.42 -16.64
C PRO A 6 -10.17 1.99 -16.15
N GLY A 7 -10.54 2.45 -14.96
CA GLY A 7 -11.86 2.24 -14.36
C GLY A 7 -11.93 1.04 -13.41
N ASP A 8 -13.09 0.88 -12.79
CA ASP A 8 -13.25 -0.03 -11.68
C ASP A 8 -13.00 -1.49 -12.09
N THR A 9 -12.10 -2.18 -11.39
CA THR A 9 -11.68 -3.52 -11.74
C THR A 9 -11.94 -4.50 -10.61
N VAL A 10 -12.66 -5.60 -10.91
CA VAL A 10 -12.84 -6.72 -9.98
C VAL A 10 -12.24 -7.99 -10.58
N ALA A 11 -11.21 -8.55 -9.94
CA ALA A 11 -10.53 -9.74 -10.44
C ALA A 11 -9.99 -10.63 -9.32
N GLY A 12 -9.74 -11.91 -9.61
CA GLY A 12 -9.09 -12.80 -8.64
C GLY A 12 -7.65 -12.39 -8.35
N THR A 13 -6.88 -12.12 -9.40
CA THR A 13 -5.47 -11.72 -9.34
C THR A 13 -5.20 -10.68 -10.41
N ILE A 14 -4.45 -9.64 -10.06
CA ILE A 14 -4.13 -8.51 -10.92
C ILE A 14 -2.62 -8.38 -10.98
N MET A 15 -2.11 -8.32 -12.22
CA MET A 15 -0.68 -8.23 -12.54
C MET A 15 -0.52 -7.29 -13.74
N VAL A 16 -0.25 -6.01 -13.50
CA VAL A 16 -0.06 -4.98 -14.55
C VAL A 16 1.00 -3.97 -14.11
N TYR A 17 1.43 -3.07 -15.01
CA TYR A 17 2.34 -1.99 -14.64
C TYR A 17 1.60 -0.89 -13.90
N GLU A 18 0.68 -0.19 -14.58
CA GLU A 18 -0.09 0.90 -13.98
C GLU A 18 -1.58 0.59 -13.90
N ARG A 19 -2.25 1.22 -12.93
CA ARG A 19 -3.69 1.10 -12.68
C ARG A 19 -4.30 2.42 -12.28
N PHE A 20 -5.50 2.68 -12.80
CA PHE A 20 -6.29 3.85 -12.44
C PHE A 20 -7.73 3.46 -12.13
N GLY A 21 -8.22 3.88 -10.97
CA GLY A 21 -9.59 3.66 -10.51
C GLY A 21 -9.72 2.54 -9.47
N ASP A 22 -10.94 2.37 -8.98
CA ASP A 22 -11.17 1.55 -7.79
C ASP A 22 -10.99 0.07 -8.10
N THR A 23 -10.30 -0.64 -7.22
CA THR A 23 -9.96 -2.04 -7.47
C THR A 23 -10.40 -2.91 -6.31
N VAL A 24 -11.04 -4.04 -6.65
CA VAL A 24 -11.27 -5.13 -5.70
C VAL A 24 -10.65 -6.42 -6.22
N ALA A 25 -9.64 -6.93 -5.52
CA ALA A 25 -9.00 -8.19 -5.92
C ALA A 25 -8.64 -9.11 -4.76
N ARG A 26 -8.33 -10.37 -5.05
CA ARG A 26 -7.74 -11.23 -3.99
C ARG A 26 -6.26 -10.93 -3.82
N THR A 27 -5.55 -10.68 -4.92
CA THR A 27 -4.12 -10.38 -4.95
C THR A 27 -3.84 -9.34 -6.01
N ILE A 28 -3.13 -8.28 -5.66
CA ILE A 28 -2.71 -7.21 -6.56
C ILE A 28 -1.18 -7.16 -6.53
N MET A 29 -0.58 -7.18 -7.71
CA MET A 29 0.83 -6.92 -7.92
C MET A 29 0.96 -5.94 -9.07
N VAL A 30 1.25 -4.68 -8.76
CA VAL A 30 1.40 -3.63 -9.79
C VAL A 30 2.59 -2.74 -9.47
N ASP A 31 3.09 -2.01 -10.44
CA ASP A 31 4.16 -1.04 -10.24
C ASP A 31 3.56 0.23 -9.63
N GLY A 32 2.51 0.76 -10.27
CA GLY A 32 1.74 1.91 -9.79
C GLY A 32 0.23 1.64 -9.69
N SER A 33 -0.38 2.06 -8.59
CA SER A 33 -1.84 2.05 -8.42
C SER A 33 -2.36 3.41 -7.98
N PHE A 34 -3.35 3.93 -8.69
CA PHE A 34 -4.03 5.20 -8.38
C PHE A 34 -5.52 4.95 -8.12
N GLY A 35 -5.99 5.30 -6.92
CA GLY A 35 -7.39 5.15 -6.50
C GLY A 35 -7.58 4.11 -5.40
N ASP A 36 -8.84 3.89 -5.02
CA ASP A 36 -9.14 3.09 -3.84
C ASP A 36 -8.93 1.60 -4.11
N THR A 37 -8.14 0.95 -3.27
CA THR A 37 -7.69 -0.42 -3.50
C THR A 37 -8.08 -1.33 -2.35
N VAL A 38 -8.90 -2.34 -2.65
CA VAL A 38 -9.31 -3.36 -1.68
C VAL A 38 -8.80 -4.72 -2.11
N ALA A 39 -7.88 -5.31 -1.34
CA ALA A 39 -7.46 -6.67 -1.63
C ALA A 39 -7.09 -7.52 -0.41
N ARG A 40 -6.90 -8.82 -0.60
CA ARG A 40 -6.37 -9.66 0.49
C ARG A 40 -4.87 -9.46 0.68
N THR A 41 -4.16 -9.28 -0.42
CA THR A 41 -2.71 -9.07 -0.47
C THR A 41 -2.41 -8.05 -1.56
N ILE A 42 -1.66 -7.01 -1.21
CA ILE A 42 -1.21 -5.94 -2.10
C ILE A 42 0.32 -5.94 -2.05
N MET A 43 0.94 -6.02 -3.22
CA MET A 43 2.35 -5.76 -3.46
C MET A 43 2.45 -4.71 -4.53
N VAL A 44 2.84 -3.49 -4.20
CA VAL A 44 2.89 -2.40 -5.16
C VAL A 44 4.13 -1.56 -4.90
N ASP A 45 4.78 -1.01 -5.92
CA ASP A 45 5.92 -0.14 -5.69
C ASP A 45 5.41 1.25 -5.25
N GLU A 46 4.44 1.83 -5.97
CA GLU A 46 3.77 3.09 -5.61
C GLU A 46 2.23 2.96 -5.53
N CYS A 47 1.65 3.23 -4.36
CA CYS A 47 0.21 3.06 -4.12
C CYS A 47 -0.44 4.35 -3.62
N LEU A 48 -1.11 5.07 -4.52
CA LEU A 48 -1.74 6.36 -4.29
C LEU A 48 -3.24 6.22 -4.03
N GLY A 49 -3.69 6.63 -2.84
CA GLY A 49 -5.10 6.62 -2.42
C GLY A 49 -5.40 5.64 -1.29
N ASP A 50 -6.68 5.45 -0.99
CA ASP A 50 -7.09 4.68 0.19
C ASP A 50 -6.93 3.19 -0.07
N THR A 51 -6.16 2.52 0.80
CA THR A 51 -5.80 1.12 0.60
C THR A 51 -6.27 0.27 1.77
N VAL A 52 -7.12 -0.72 1.48
CA VAL A 52 -7.62 -1.67 2.48
C VAL A 52 -7.20 -3.08 2.13
N ALA A 53 -6.33 -3.69 2.94
CA ALA A 53 -5.96 -5.08 2.73
C ALA A 53 -5.69 -5.90 3.98
N ARG A 54 -5.52 -7.22 3.81
CA ARG A 54 -5.05 -8.05 4.93
C ARG A 54 -3.55 -7.92 5.13
N THR A 55 -2.81 -7.80 4.03
CA THR A 55 -1.36 -7.64 4.00
C THR A 55 -1.03 -6.64 2.90
N ILE A 56 -0.34 -5.57 3.26
CA ILE A 56 0.18 -4.53 2.36
C ILE A 56 1.71 -4.63 2.42
N MET A 57 2.33 -4.71 1.25
CA MET A 57 3.77 -4.58 1.03
C MET A 57 3.94 -3.52 -0.05
N VAL A 58 4.41 -2.34 0.32
CA VAL A 58 4.54 -1.23 -0.64
C VAL A 58 5.82 -0.44 -0.39
N ASP A 59 6.51 0.00 -1.42
CA ASP A 59 7.71 0.84 -1.21
C ASP A 59 7.27 2.27 -0.83
N GLU A 60 6.40 2.90 -1.62
CA GLU A 60 5.83 4.22 -1.33
C GLU A 60 4.29 4.20 -1.30
N CYS A 61 3.72 4.60 -0.16
CA CYS A 61 2.26 4.61 0.05
C CYS A 61 1.75 6.00 0.46
N PRO A 62 1.37 6.86 -0.49
CA PRO A 62 0.74 8.14 -0.18
C PRO A 62 -0.80 7.99 -0.12
N GLY A 63 -1.36 8.03 1.08
CA GLY A 63 -2.79 7.88 1.35
C GLY A 63 -3.08 7.18 2.67
N ASP A 64 -4.37 6.98 2.96
CA ASP A 64 -4.79 6.27 4.16
C ASP A 64 -4.73 4.77 3.93
N THR A 65 -4.05 4.04 4.82
CA THR A 65 -3.91 2.60 4.70
C THR A 65 -4.50 1.87 5.89
N VAL A 66 -5.30 0.85 5.62
CA VAL A 66 -5.90 0.00 6.65
C VAL A 66 -5.57 -1.45 6.36
N ALA A 67 -4.74 -2.06 7.18
CA ALA A 67 -4.47 -3.49 7.05
C ALA A 67 -4.27 -4.25 8.35
N LYS A 68 -4.19 -5.58 8.25
CA LYS A 68 -3.77 -6.37 9.43
C LYS A 68 -2.26 -6.30 9.62
N THR A 69 -1.52 -6.30 8.51
CA THR A 69 -0.07 -6.19 8.45
C THR A 69 0.29 -5.22 7.34
N ILE A 70 1.04 -4.18 7.68
CA ILE A 70 1.63 -3.20 6.77
C ILE A 70 3.14 -3.36 6.85
N MET A 71 3.78 -3.55 5.71
CA MET A 71 5.24 -3.49 5.53
C MET A 71 5.48 -2.45 4.45
N VAL A 72 6.00 -1.29 4.81
CA VAL A 72 6.17 -0.19 3.87
C VAL A 72 7.52 0.47 4.07
N ASP A 73 8.22 0.87 3.03
CA ASP A 73 9.48 1.61 3.22
C ASP A 73 9.15 3.06 3.62
N GLU A 74 8.34 3.77 2.82
CA GLU A 74 7.86 5.12 3.12
C GLU A 74 6.32 5.23 3.06
N CYS A 75 5.70 5.62 4.17
CA CYS A 75 4.27 5.86 4.25
C CYS A 75 3.95 7.33 4.52
N PHE A 76 3.12 7.93 3.67
CA PHE A 76 2.64 9.30 3.81
C PHE A 76 1.12 9.29 4.03
N GLY A 77 0.64 9.62 5.23
CA GLY A 77 -0.79 9.59 5.58
C GLY A 77 -1.11 8.72 6.79
N ASP A 78 -2.39 8.46 7.02
CA ASP A 78 -2.84 7.76 8.22
C ASP A 78 -2.81 6.24 8.00
N SER A 79 -2.08 5.53 8.86
CA SER A 79 -1.96 4.07 8.76
C SER A 79 -2.55 3.38 9.97
N VAL A 80 -3.49 2.48 9.74
CA VAL A 80 -4.13 1.68 10.79
C VAL A 80 -3.87 0.20 10.55
N ALA A 81 -3.08 -0.42 11.43
CA ALA A 81 -2.91 -1.86 11.36
C ALA A 81 -2.69 -2.59 12.68
N ARG A 82 -2.70 -3.92 12.64
CA ARG A 82 -2.32 -4.71 13.81
C ARG A 82 -0.80 -4.76 13.99
N THR A 83 -0.09 -4.81 12.87
CA THR A 83 1.37 -4.81 12.81
C THR A 83 1.79 -3.88 11.68
N ILE A 84 2.58 -2.86 11.99
CA ILE A 84 3.22 -1.98 11.02
C ILE A 84 4.72 -2.23 11.15
N MET A 85 5.37 -2.47 10.02
CA MET A 85 6.82 -2.46 9.88
C MET A 85 7.13 -1.41 8.83
N VAL A 86 7.93 -0.41 9.19
CA VAL A 86 8.14 0.75 8.33
C VAL A 86 9.48 1.40 8.56
N ASP A 87 10.10 1.91 7.51
CA ASP A 87 11.38 2.60 7.64
C ASP A 87 11.15 4.11 7.89
N GLY A 88 10.17 4.70 7.21
CA GLY A 88 9.75 6.09 7.38
C GLY A 88 8.22 6.28 7.37
N CYS A 89 7.68 7.00 8.36
CA CYS A 89 6.26 7.37 8.41
C CYS A 89 6.09 8.87 8.60
N LEU A 90 5.37 9.50 7.67
CA LEU A 90 4.90 10.87 7.77
C LEU A 90 3.36 10.88 7.86
N GLY A 91 2.82 10.76 9.07
CA GLY A 91 1.38 10.77 9.33
C GLY A 91 1.03 10.11 10.67
N ASP A 92 -0.26 9.98 10.97
CA ASP A 92 -0.71 9.33 12.19
C ASP A 92 -0.74 7.80 12.00
N THR A 93 0.05 7.08 12.80
CA THR A 93 0.10 5.62 12.77
C THR A 93 -0.56 5.01 14.01
N VAL A 94 -1.56 4.16 13.77
CA VAL A 94 -2.27 3.41 14.81
C VAL A 94 -2.00 1.93 14.62
N ALA A 95 -1.11 1.37 15.43
CA ALA A 95 -0.95 -0.08 15.48
C ALA A 95 -0.76 -0.69 16.85
N ARG A 96 -1.14 -1.96 16.94
CA ARG A 96 -0.85 -2.77 18.14
C ARG A 96 0.65 -3.08 18.27
N THR A 97 1.36 -3.13 17.15
CA THR A 97 2.81 -3.34 17.11
C THR A 97 3.36 -2.52 15.95
N ILE A 98 4.25 -1.58 16.25
CA ILE A 98 4.97 -0.78 15.26
C ILE A 98 6.44 -1.16 15.41
N MET A 99 7.06 -1.60 14.32
CA MET A 99 8.50 -1.81 14.22
C MET A 99 9.00 -0.79 13.21
N VAL A 100 9.65 0.25 13.70
CA VAL A 100 10.29 1.23 12.83
C VAL A 100 11.76 0.87 12.72
N ASP A 101 12.25 0.57 11.52
CA ASP A 101 13.69 0.47 11.29
C ASP A 101 14.18 1.89 10.95
N GLU A 102 14.37 2.71 11.99
CA GLU A 102 15.07 3.98 11.82
C GLU A 102 16.52 3.65 11.47
N SER A 103 16.82 3.53 10.18
CA SER A 103 18.17 3.70 9.70
C SER A 103 18.62 5.12 10.11
N PRO A 104 19.66 5.29 10.95
CA PRO A 104 20.11 6.61 11.40
C PRO A 104 20.93 7.32 10.32
N ASN A 105 20.29 7.65 9.19
CA ASN A 105 20.78 8.48 8.11
C ASN A 105 19.54 8.98 7.36
N ASP A 106 19.13 10.25 7.44
CA ASP A 106 19.95 11.37 6.97
C ASP A 106 19.58 12.64 7.76
N GLY A 107 20.49 13.07 8.62
CA GLY A 107 20.53 14.46 9.05
C GLY A 107 21.33 15.24 8.02
N VAL A 108 20.65 15.97 7.14
CA VAL A 108 21.15 17.18 6.46
C VAL A 108 20.04 18.22 6.31
#